data_AF-V6KEC7-F1
#
_entry.id   AF-V6KEC7-F1
#
_cell.length_a   1.000
_cell.length_b   1.000
_cell.length_c   1.000
_cell.angle_alpha   90.00
_cell.angle_beta   90.00
_cell.angle_gamma   90.00
#
_symmetry.space_group_name_H-M   'P 1'
#
loop_
_entity.id
_entity.type
_entity.pdbx_description
1 polymer ?
#
loop_
_entity_poly.entity_id
_entity_poly.type
_entity_poly.pdbx_seq_one_letter_code
_entity_poly.pdbx_strand_id
1 'polypeptide(L)'
;MGWSAQDLADRCEELGHAIPRNVIANMESGRRANLPLVDVMVLAAALETYPVCLIFPVGYVEQTQELPFQHLVPTWDALRRFTGEEEVPGYDAGLVPDFELHASLVRTALAALEEEEQARFAAKTAASRAEMEEAERQRAKYADQAISAKYRLRYLRRDLREDGATPPHLPPALGDVDPPEPDTDTTQEERL
;
A
#
# COMPACT_ATOMS: atom_id res chain seq x y z
N MET A 1 -27.02 7.98 1.36
CA MET A 1 -27.25 7.68 -0.07
C MET A 1 -28.45 6.75 -0.14
N GLY A 2 -29.47 7.07 -0.94
CA GLY A 2 -30.73 6.31 -1.04
C GLY A 2 -30.73 5.37 -2.24
N TRP A 3 -29.88 4.35 -2.24
CA TRP A 3 -29.93 3.29 -3.24
C TRP A 3 -31.11 2.38 -2.93
N SER A 4 -31.91 2.03 -3.93
CA SER A 4 -32.81 0.89 -3.78
C SER A 4 -32.04 -0.42 -4.00
N ALA A 5 -32.55 -1.50 -3.44
CA ALA A 5 -31.99 -2.84 -3.69
C ALA A 5 -32.06 -3.25 -5.18
N GLN A 6 -32.92 -2.62 -5.98
CA GLN A 6 -32.94 -2.84 -7.43
C GLN A 6 -31.79 -2.10 -8.10
N ASP A 7 -31.59 -0.81 -7.78
CA ASP A 7 -30.49 -0.01 -8.34
C ASP A 7 -29.13 -0.67 -8.06
N LEU A 8 -28.96 -1.21 -6.85
CA LEU A 8 -27.74 -1.90 -6.49
C LEU A 8 -27.56 -3.23 -7.25
N ALA A 9 -28.64 -3.99 -7.45
CA ALA A 9 -28.60 -5.22 -8.24
C ALA A 9 -28.21 -4.97 -9.69
N ASP A 10 -28.83 -3.96 -10.32
CA ASP A 10 -28.55 -3.55 -11.69
C ASP A 10 -27.09 -3.11 -11.82
N ARG A 11 -26.58 -2.34 -10.83
CA ARG A 11 -25.17 -1.91 -10.82
C ARG A 11 -24.19 -3.08 -10.66
N CYS A 12 -24.52 -4.08 -9.85
CA CYS A 12 -23.70 -5.29 -9.74
C CYS A 12 -23.66 -6.09 -11.07
N GLU A 13 -24.78 -6.14 -11.79
CA GLU A 13 -24.86 -6.75 -13.13
C GLU A 13 -23.99 -6.01 -14.15
N GLU A 14 -24.01 -4.67 -14.14
CA GLU A 14 -23.12 -3.85 -14.98
C GLU A 14 -21.63 -4.09 -14.71
N LEU A 15 -21.27 -4.44 -13.47
CA LEU A 15 -19.91 -4.81 -13.06
C LEU A 15 -19.54 -6.25 -13.43
N GLY A 16 -20.45 -7.00 -14.06
CA GLY A 16 -20.21 -8.37 -14.52
C GLY A 16 -20.45 -9.45 -13.47
N HIS A 17 -21.03 -9.11 -12.31
CA HIS A 17 -21.35 -10.06 -11.25
C HIS A 17 -22.75 -9.77 -10.69
N ALA A 18 -23.76 -10.41 -11.27
CA ALA A 18 -25.15 -10.20 -10.89
C ALA A 18 -25.43 -10.67 -9.46
N ILE A 19 -25.88 -9.74 -8.61
CA ILE A 19 -26.38 -10.03 -7.25
C ILE A 19 -27.88 -9.71 -7.25
N PRO A 20 -28.76 -10.72 -7.21
CA PRO A 20 -30.20 -10.50 -7.29
C PRO A 20 -30.74 -9.56 -6.20
N ARG A 21 -31.70 -8.70 -6.53
CA ARG A 21 -32.35 -7.79 -5.57
C ARG A 21 -32.83 -8.48 -4.29
N ASN A 22 -33.42 -9.67 -4.40
CA ASN A 22 -33.91 -10.43 -3.24
C ASN A 22 -32.76 -10.91 -2.34
N VAL A 23 -31.58 -11.15 -2.91
CA VAL A 23 -30.37 -11.49 -2.18
C VAL A 23 -29.88 -10.28 -1.38
N ILE A 24 -29.82 -9.11 -2.01
CA ILE A 24 -29.46 -7.84 -1.36
C ILE A 24 -30.43 -7.53 -0.21
N ALA A 25 -31.74 -7.60 -0.47
CA ALA A 25 -32.76 -7.34 0.55
C ALA A 25 -32.68 -8.32 1.75
N ASN A 26 -32.27 -9.57 1.52
CA ASN A 26 -32.07 -10.54 2.59
C ASN A 26 -30.79 -10.28 3.41
N MET A 27 -29.76 -9.69 2.80
CA MET A 27 -28.55 -9.25 3.48
C MET A 27 -28.87 -8.04 4.37
N GLU A 28 -29.54 -7.03 3.84
CA GLU A 28 -29.95 -5.83 4.59
C GLU A 28 -30.81 -6.16 5.80
N SER A 29 -31.71 -7.14 5.67
CA SER A 29 -32.58 -7.57 6.77
C SER A 29 -31.90 -8.54 7.75
N GLY A 30 -30.63 -8.92 7.53
CA GLY A 30 -29.91 -9.92 8.33
C GLY A 30 -30.46 -11.34 8.22
N ARG A 31 -31.37 -11.63 7.27
CA ARG A 31 -31.93 -12.98 7.05
C ARG A 31 -30.91 -13.93 6.42
N ARG A 32 -29.92 -13.36 5.72
CA ARG A 32 -28.79 -14.09 5.16
C ARG A 32 -27.54 -13.75 5.96
N ALA A 33 -27.06 -14.72 6.74
CA ALA A 33 -25.84 -14.57 7.55
C ALA A 33 -24.54 -14.81 6.78
N ASN A 34 -24.61 -15.49 5.61
CA ASN A 34 -23.44 -15.84 4.81
C ASN A 34 -23.37 -15.00 3.53
N LEU A 35 -22.27 -14.25 3.39
CA LEU A 35 -21.96 -13.40 2.24
C LEU A 35 -20.67 -13.90 1.57
N PRO A 36 -20.72 -14.37 0.32
CA PRO A 36 -19.52 -14.67 -0.46
C PRO A 36 -18.57 -13.48 -0.52
N LEU A 37 -17.26 -13.72 -0.45
CA LEU A 37 -16.26 -12.63 -0.50
C LEU A 37 -16.38 -11.79 -1.79
N VAL A 38 -16.65 -12.46 -2.93
CA VAL A 38 -16.89 -11.77 -4.21
C VAL A 38 -18.07 -10.81 -4.14
N ASP A 39 -19.14 -11.18 -3.43
CA ASP A 39 -20.31 -10.31 -3.26
C ASP A 39 -19.92 -9.06 -2.45
N VAL A 40 -19.09 -9.17 -1.41
CA VAL A 40 -18.56 -8.02 -0.67
C VAL A 40 -17.80 -7.06 -1.59
N MET A 41 -16.90 -7.60 -2.42
CA MET A 41 -16.07 -6.80 -3.32
C MET A 41 -16.92 -6.07 -4.37
N VAL A 42 -17.90 -6.76 -4.96
CA VAL A 42 -18.77 -6.20 -6.00
C VAL A 42 -19.75 -5.19 -5.41
N LEU A 43 -20.33 -5.46 -4.24
CA LEU A 43 -21.20 -4.50 -3.54
C LEU A 43 -20.42 -3.22 -3.17
N ALA A 44 -19.19 -3.36 -2.70
CA ALA A 44 -18.35 -2.21 -2.39
C ALA A 44 -18.04 -1.37 -3.63
N ALA A 45 -17.68 -2.02 -4.74
CA ALA A 45 -17.46 -1.35 -6.02
C ALA A 45 -18.74 -0.66 -6.54
N ALA A 46 -19.89 -1.31 -6.42
CA ALA A 46 -21.19 -0.76 -6.83
C ALA A 46 -21.58 0.46 -5.98
N LEU A 47 -21.27 0.44 -4.69
CA LEU A 47 -21.50 1.52 -3.73
C LEU A 47 -20.40 2.59 -3.71
N GLU A 48 -19.38 2.46 -4.57
CA GLU A 48 -18.22 3.35 -4.64
C GLU A 48 -17.52 3.52 -3.27
N THR A 49 -17.37 2.41 -2.54
CA THR A 49 -16.73 2.37 -1.22
C THR A 49 -15.67 1.26 -1.15
N TYR A 50 -14.88 1.25 -0.08
CA TYR A 50 -13.92 0.18 0.16
C TYR A 50 -14.63 -1.04 0.75
N PRO A 51 -14.26 -2.28 0.35
CA PRO A 51 -14.84 -3.51 0.92
C PRO A 51 -14.77 -3.54 2.44
N VAL A 52 -13.68 -3.04 3.01
CA VAL A 52 -13.48 -2.99 4.46
C VAL A 52 -14.48 -2.08 5.16
N CYS A 53 -15.02 -1.04 4.50
CA CYS A 53 -16.07 -0.18 5.06
C CYS A 53 -17.42 -0.89 5.18
N LEU A 54 -17.65 -1.96 4.41
CA LEU A 54 -18.84 -2.81 4.58
C LEU A 54 -18.69 -3.79 5.75
N ILE A 55 -17.46 -4.18 6.08
CA ILE A 55 -17.15 -5.13 7.16
C ILE A 55 -17.02 -4.39 8.50
N PHE A 56 -16.28 -3.28 8.49
CA PHE A 56 -15.98 -2.44 9.65
C PHE A 56 -16.39 -0.99 9.34
N PRO A 57 -17.67 -0.62 9.59
CA PRO A 57 -18.20 0.71 9.27
C PRO A 57 -17.78 1.75 10.33
N VAL A 58 -16.48 2.06 10.36
CA VAL A 58 -15.87 3.05 11.27
C VAL A 58 -16.60 4.39 11.17
N GLY A 59 -16.88 5.00 12.31
CA GLY A 59 -17.60 6.27 12.41
C GLY A 59 -19.13 6.15 12.33
N TYR A 60 -19.67 4.99 11.92
CA TYR A 60 -21.10 4.70 11.90
C TYR A 60 -21.50 3.69 12.98
N VAL A 61 -20.64 2.71 13.26
CA VAL A 61 -20.83 1.72 14.32
C VAL A 61 -19.66 1.81 15.29
N GLU A 62 -19.95 2.06 16.56
CA GLU A 62 -18.93 2.23 17.60
C GLU A 62 -18.19 0.93 17.90
N GLN A 63 -18.92 -0.18 17.99
CA GLN A 63 -18.37 -1.49 18.35
C GLN A 63 -18.86 -2.59 17.41
N THR A 64 -17.96 -3.52 17.10
CA THR A 64 -18.20 -4.64 16.17
C THR A 64 -17.72 -5.96 16.77
N GLN A 65 -18.20 -7.07 16.21
CA GLN A 65 -17.71 -8.41 16.53
C GLN A 65 -16.77 -8.87 15.42
N GLU A 66 -15.49 -9.09 15.73
CA GLU A 66 -14.49 -9.58 14.75
C GLU A 66 -14.69 -11.05 14.40
N LEU A 67 -14.95 -11.88 15.42
CA LEU A 67 -15.17 -13.31 15.27
C LEU A 67 -16.44 -13.75 16.01
N PRO A 68 -17.13 -14.80 15.50
CA PRO A 68 -18.32 -15.32 16.15
C PRO A 68 -18.10 -15.63 17.63
N PHE A 69 -19.10 -15.34 18.45
CA PHE A 69 -19.13 -15.60 19.90
C PHE A 69 -18.10 -14.81 20.74
N GLN A 70 -17.41 -13.83 20.16
CA GLN A 70 -16.55 -12.91 20.92
C GLN A 70 -17.32 -11.67 21.40
N HIS A 71 -16.76 -10.98 22.39
CA HIS A 71 -17.28 -9.69 22.82
C HIS A 71 -17.10 -8.63 21.73
N LEU A 72 -17.93 -7.59 21.78
CA LEU A 72 -17.77 -6.43 20.90
C LEU A 72 -16.50 -5.67 21.28
N VAL A 73 -15.80 -5.19 20.26
CA VAL A 73 -14.59 -4.36 20.36
C VAL A 73 -14.80 -3.05 19.62
N PRO A 74 -14.05 -1.97 19.91
CA PRO A 74 -14.12 -0.76 19.11
C PRO A 74 -13.88 -1.06 17.63
N THR A 75 -14.76 -0.56 16.75
CA THR A 75 -14.69 -0.86 15.30
C THR A 75 -13.37 -0.42 14.68
N TRP A 76 -12.77 0.65 15.19
CA TRP A 76 -11.44 1.13 14.77
C TRP A 76 -10.33 0.12 15.07
N ASP A 77 -10.34 -0.48 16.26
CA ASP A 77 -9.33 -1.46 16.66
C ASP A 77 -9.50 -2.77 15.89
N ALA A 78 -10.74 -3.16 15.59
CA ALA A 78 -11.04 -4.30 14.71
C ALA A 78 -10.51 -4.07 13.29
N LEU A 79 -10.73 -2.88 12.73
CA LEU A 79 -10.21 -2.52 11.41
C LEU A 79 -8.68 -2.63 11.36
N ARG A 80 -7.97 -2.04 12.34
CA ARG A 80 -6.51 -2.05 12.38
C ARG A 80 -5.93 -3.45 12.50
N ARG A 81 -6.55 -4.33 13.28
CA ARG A 81 -6.15 -5.75 13.37
C ARG A 81 -6.44 -6.50 12.07
N PHE A 82 -7.58 -6.20 11.42
CA PHE A 82 -7.93 -6.80 10.13
C PHE A 82 -6.97 -6.39 8.99
N THR A 83 -6.49 -5.14 8.97
CA THR A 83 -5.55 -4.65 7.96
C THR A 83 -4.09 -4.99 8.27
N GLY A 84 -3.80 -5.53 9.46
CA GLY A 84 -2.44 -5.81 9.92
C GLY A 84 -1.69 -4.60 10.48
N GLU A 85 -2.34 -3.43 10.59
CA GLU A 85 -1.77 -2.20 11.18
C GLU A 85 -1.56 -2.33 12.70
N GLU A 86 -2.27 -3.24 13.35
CA GLU A 86 -2.04 -3.59 14.75
C GLU A 86 -1.54 -5.03 14.86
N GLU A 87 -0.32 -5.18 15.41
CA GLU A 87 0.22 -6.50 15.71
C GLU A 87 -0.62 -7.20 16.78
N VAL A 88 -1.07 -8.41 16.45
CA VAL A 88 -1.76 -9.29 17.39
C VAL A 88 -0.78 -10.36 17.85
N PRO A 89 -0.54 -10.52 19.18
CA PRO A 89 0.36 -11.54 19.68
C PRO A 89 0.01 -12.94 19.18
N GLY A 90 0.99 -13.60 18.56
CA GLY A 90 0.85 -14.96 18.02
C GLY A 90 0.26 -15.03 16.61
N TYR A 91 -0.06 -13.89 15.97
CA TYR A 91 -0.40 -13.87 14.55
C TYR A 91 0.89 -13.80 13.72
N ASP A 92 0.87 -14.50 12.59
CA ASP A 92 1.90 -14.34 11.56
C ASP A 92 1.55 -13.11 10.72
N ALA A 93 2.39 -12.08 10.80
CA ALA A 93 2.23 -10.86 10.00
C ALA A 93 2.54 -11.09 8.51
N GLY A 94 3.10 -12.26 8.16
CA GLY A 94 3.55 -12.56 6.82
C GLY A 94 4.51 -11.48 6.32
N LEU A 95 4.28 -11.03 5.08
CA LEU A 95 5.11 -10.01 4.43
C LEU A 95 4.51 -8.60 4.49
N VAL A 96 3.42 -8.40 5.24
CA VAL A 96 2.76 -7.08 5.32
C VAL A 96 3.73 -6.00 5.82
N PRO A 97 4.48 -6.21 6.92
CA PRO A 97 5.42 -5.20 7.42
C PRO A 97 6.52 -4.86 6.41
N ASP A 98 7.02 -5.84 5.66
CA ASP A 98 8.03 -5.64 4.63
C ASP A 98 7.50 -4.81 3.45
N PHE A 99 6.25 -5.03 3.05
CA PHE A 99 5.61 -4.25 1.99
C PHE A 99 5.30 -2.82 2.45
N GLU A 100 4.93 -2.61 3.70
CA GLU A 100 4.77 -1.29 4.29
C GLU A 100 6.10 -0.54 4.38
N LEU A 101 7.16 -1.23 4.82
CA LEU A 101 8.51 -0.69 4.86
C LEU A 101 9.01 -0.35 3.44
N HIS A 102 8.75 -1.21 2.46
CA HIS A 102 9.05 -0.95 1.05
C HIS A 102 8.38 0.34 0.57
N ALA A 103 7.07 0.47 0.78
CA ALA A 103 6.32 1.65 0.38
C ALA A 103 6.83 2.92 1.10
N SER A 104 7.18 2.80 2.38
CA SER A 104 7.76 3.90 3.16
C SER A 104 9.11 4.34 2.59
N LEU A 105 10.02 3.40 2.33
CA LEU A 105 11.34 3.67 1.74
C LEU A 105 11.24 4.27 0.34
N VAL A 106 10.30 3.81 -0.49
CA VAL A 106 10.02 4.42 -1.80
C VAL A 106 9.59 5.88 -1.64
N ARG A 107 8.62 6.17 -0.74
CA ARG A 107 8.18 7.55 -0.48
C ARG A 107 9.32 8.42 0.03
N THR A 108 10.13 7.92 0.97
CA THR A 108 11.29 8.65 1.50
C THR A 108 12.32 8.93 0.42
N ALA A 109 12.64 7.95 -0.44
CA ALA A 109 13.61 8.13 -1.52
C ALA A 109 13.12 9.16 -2.55
N LEU A 110 11.85 9.10 -2.96
CA LEU A 110 11.28 10.06 -3.90
C LEU A 110 11.27 11.48 -3.34
N ALA A 111 10.81 11.66 -2.10
CA ALA A 111 10.80 12.97 -1.44
C ALA A 111 12.22 13.53 -1.32
N ALA A 112 13.20 12.72 -0.94
CA ALA A 112 14.59 13.15 -0.85
C ALA A 112 15.18 13.55 -2.21
N LEU A 113 14.85 12.83 -3.29
CA LEU A 113 15.29 13.19 -4.65
C LEU A 113 14.69 14.52 -5.12
N GLU A 114 13.40 14.73 -4.90
CA GLU A 114 12.71 15.98 -5.25
C GLU A 114 13.32 17.16 -4.50
N GLU A 115 13.53 17.00 -3.20
CA GLU A 115 14.11 18.03 -2.35
C GLU A 115 15.59 18.32 -2.68
N GLU A 116 16.37 17.29 -3.06
CA GLU A 116 17.74 17.48 -3.57
C GLU A 116 17.75 18.31 -4.85
N GLU A 117 16.81 18.04 -5.78
CA GLU A 117 16.69 18.78 -7.03
C GLU A 117 16.30 20.25 -6.78
N GLN A 118 15.35 20.50 -5.88
CA GLN A 118 14.97 21.85 -5.47
C GLN A 118 16.15 22.61 -4.85
N ALA A 119 16.89 21.97 -3.94
CA ALA A 119 18.08 22.57 -3.33
C ALA A 119 19.19 22.83 -4.35
N ARG A 120 19.37 21.93 -5.32
CA ARG A 120 20.31 22.12 -6.44
C ARG A 120 19.92 23.31 -7.30
N PHE A 121 18.63 23.49 -7.59
CA PHE A 121 18.14 24.66 -8.33
C PHE A 121 18.38 25.95 -7.53
N ALA A 122 18.03 25.97 -6.24
CA ALA A 122 18.23 27.10 -5.35
C ALA A 122 19.72 27.54 -5.29
N ALA A 123 20.64 26.57 -5.19
CA ALA A 123 22.08 26.87 -5.21
C ALA A 123 22.54 27.54 -6.52
N LYS A 124 21.96 27.15 -7.67
CA LYS A 124 22.28 27.75 -8.98
C LYS A 124 21.73 29.16 -9.14
N THR A 125 20.60 29.47 -8.49
CA THR A 125 19.92 30.76 -8.60
C THR A 125 20.14 31.69 -7.41
N ALA A 126 21.00 31.31 -6.47
CA ALA A 126 21.26 32.07 -5.25
C ALA A 126 21.80 33.48 -5.54
N ALA A 127 21.28 34.49 -4.85
CA ALA A 127 21.69 35.88 -5.02
C ALA A 127 22.89 36.24 -4.14
N SER A 128 23.15 35.43 -3.11
CA SER A 128 24.28 35.62 -2.19
C SER A 128 25.04 34.33 -1.92
N ARG A 129 26.28 34.48 -1.46
CA ARG A 129 27.13 33.36 -1.03
C ARG A 129 26.51 32.57 0.13
N ALA A 130 25.85 33.25 1.07
CA ALA A 130 25.23 32.60 2.22
C ALA A 130 24.05 31.71 1.80
N GLU A 131 23.19 32.21 0.90
CA GLU A 131 22.08 31.43 0.31
C GLU A 131 22.60 30.23 -0.47
N MET A 132 23.68 30.41 -1.24
CA MET A 132 24.32 29.33 -1.98
C MET A 132 24.85 28.24 -1.05
N GLU A 133 25.59 28.62 0.00
CA GLU A 133 26.14 27.69 0.99
C GLU A 133 25.04 26.94 1.77
N GLU A 134 23.89 27.58 2.04
CA GLU A 134 22.73 26.93 2.65
C GLU A 134 22.08 25.90 1.71
N ALA A 135 21.83 26.30 0.46
CA ALA A 135 21.26 25.41 -0.55
C ALA A 135 22.16 24.20 -0.84
N GLU A 136 23.49 24.39 -0.84
CA GLU A 136 24.45 23.29 -0.99
C GLU A 136 24.43 22.32 0.21
N ARG A 137 24.34 22.84 1.45
CA ARG A 137 24.17 21.99 2.65
C ARG A 137 22.89 21.18 2.56
N GLN A 138 21.80 21.80 2.14
CA GLN A 138 20.51 21.13 2.01
C GLN A 138 20.53 20.06 0.90
N ARG A 139 21.15 20.38 -0.24
CA ARG A 139 21.37 19.41 -1.33
C ARG A 139 22.14 18.20 -0.83
N ALA A 140 23.26 18.41 -0.13
CA ALA A 140 24.07 17.30 0.41
C ALA A 140 23.26 16.44 1.38
N LYS A 141 22.50 17.06 2.29
CA LYS A 141 21.63 16.35 3.22
C LYS A 141 20.61 15.45 2.52
N TYR A 142 19.91 15.98 1.51
CA TYR A 142 18.90 15.20 0.81
C TYR A 142 19.49 14.13 -0.12
N ALA A 143 20.65 14.39 -0.71
CA ALA A 143 21.40 13.38 -1.45
C ALA A 143 21.75 12.18 -0.54
N ASP A 144 22.26 12.43 0.67
CA ASP A 144 22.57 11.38 1.65
C ASP A 144 21.32 10.61 2.09
N GLN A 145 20.19 11.30 2.30
CA GLN A 145 18.91 10.68 2.63
C GLN A 145 18.40 9.78 1.49
N ALA A 146 18.50 10.24 0.24
CA ALA A 146 18.11 9.46 -0.93
C ALA A 146 18.98 8.20 -1.06
N ILE A 147 20.30 8.33 -0.91
CA ILE A 147 21.24 7.19 -0.94
C ILE A 147 20.89 6.17 0.15
N SER A 148 20.67 6.62 1.38
CA SER A 148 20.33 5.74 2.51
C SER A 148 19.01 5.00 2.29
N ALA A 149 17.97 5.71 1.82
CA ALA A 149 16.67 5.11 1.52
C ALA A 149 16.77 4.09 0.37
N LYS A 150 17.46 4.43 -0.72
CA LYS A 150 17.71 3.51 -1.85
C LYS A 150 18.48 2.26 -1.43
N TYR A 151 19.51 2.42 -0.59
CA TYR A 151 20.30 1.30 -0.09
C TYR A 151 19.46 0.33 0.75
N ARG A 152 18.69 0.86 1.70
CA ARG A 152 17.77 0.05 2.52
C ARG A 152 16.70 -0.63 1.66
N LEU A 153 16.17 0.07 0.67
CA LEU A 153 15.18 -0.46 -0.26
C LEU A 153 15.75 -1.61 -1.08
N ARG A 154 16.98 -1.48 -1.60
CA ARG A 154 17.67 -2.55 -2.33
C ARG A 154 17.83 -3.80 -1.46
N TYR A 155 18.27 -3.63 -0.22
CA TYR A 155 18.48 -4.73 0.71
C TYR A 155 17.17 -5.47 1.01
N LEU A 156 16.13 -4.73 1.39
CA LEU A 156 14.79 -5.28 1.64
C LEU A 156 14.25 -6.05 0.43
N ARG A 157 14.42 -5.51 -0.77
CA ARG A 157 13.96 -6.16 -2.02
C ARG A 157 14.73 -7.43 -2.34
N ARG A 158 16.02 -7.49 -1.97
CA ARG A 158 16.80 -8.72 -2.10
C ARG A 158 16.29 -9.77 -1.13
N ASP A 159 16.12 -9.40 0.14
CA ASP A 159 15.64 -10.32 1.17
C ASP A 159 14.24 -10.88 0.82
N LEU A 160 13.32 -10.02 0.35
CA LEU A 160 12.02 -10.45 -0.17
C LEU A 160 12.13 -11.50 -1.28
N ARG A 161 13.10 -11.37 -2.20
CA ARG A 161 13.33 -12.36 -3.27
C ARG A 161 13.95 -13.65 -2.74
N GLU A 162 14.87 -13.55 -1.78
CA GLU A 162 15.48 -14.72 -1.12
C GLU A 162 14.42 -15.55 -0.38
N ASP A 163 13.40 -14.90 0.16
CA ASP A 163 12.24 -15.54 0.79
C ASP A 163 11.16 -16.01 -0.22
N GLY A 164 11.42 -15.88 -1.53
CA GLY A 164 10.53 -16.31 -2.61
C GLY A 164 9.36 -15.36 -2.91
N ALA A 165 9.35 -14.17 -2.32
CA ALA A 165 8.35 -13.15 -2.59
C ALA A 165 8.69 -12.33 -3.85
N THR A 166 7.67 -11.72 -4.44
CA THR A 166 7.84 -10.76 -5.55
C THR A 166 7.72 -9.34 -5.00
N PRO A 167 8.82 -8.57 -4.89
CA PRO A 167 8.76 -7.24 -4.32
C PRO A 167 8.01 -6.28 -5.26
N PRO A 168 7.31 -5.24 -4.74
CA PRO A 168 6.50 -4.33 -5.55
C PRO A 168 7.31 -3.61 -6.64
N HIS A 169 6.67 -3.19 -7.72
CA HIS A 169 7.36 -2.42 -8.77
C HIS A 169 7.91 -1.09 -8.25
N LEU A 170 9.05 -0.69 -8.79
CA LEU A 170 9.67 0.59 -8.49
C LEU A 170 9.23 1.67 -9.50
N PRO A 171 9.00 2.90 -9.04
CA PRO A 171 8.87 4.05 -9.93
C PRO A 171 10.15 4.25 -10.76
N PRO A 172 10.06 4.80 -11.99
CA PRO A 172 11.23 4.99 -12.87
C PRO A 172 12.40 5.76 -12.22
N ALA A 173 12.11 6.74 -11.37
CA ALA A 173 13.12 7.53 -10.66
C ALA A 173 13.99 6.71 -9.67
N LEU A 174 13.56 5.49 -9.32
CA LEU A 174 14.27 4.56 -8.45
C LEU A 174 14.76 3.32 -9.22
N GLY A 175 14.82 3.37 -10.55
CA GLY A 175 15.25 2.24 -11.39
C GLY A 175 16.70 1.78 -11.12
N ASP A 176 17.52 2.62 -10.51
CA ASP A 176 18.90 2.32 -10.10
C ASP A 176 19.01 1.44 -8.84
N VAL A 177 17.91 1.22 -8.12
CA VAL A 177 17.89 0.42 -6.87
C VAL A 177 18.13 -1.06 -7.17
N ASP A 178 17.58 -1.60 -8.26
CA ASP A 178 17.86 -2.94 -8.76
C ASP A 178 18.62 -2.82 -10.08
N PRO A 179 19.95 -2.67 -10.06
CA PRO A 179 20.72 -2.72 -11.29
C PRO A 179 20.50 -4.08 -11.97
N PRO A 180 20.51 -4.15 -13.31
CA PRO A 180 20.45 -5.42 -14.02
C PRO A 180 21.57 -6.33 -13.51
N GLU A 181 21.28 -7.62 -13.35
CA GLU A 181 22.31 -8.60 -12.99
C GLU A 181 23.44 -8.50 -14.01
N PRO A 182 24.72 -8.45 -13.57
CA PRO A 182 25.82 -8.45 -14.52
C PRO A 182 25.77 -9.75 -15.31
N ASP A 183 25.70 -9.65 -16.64
CA ASP A 183 25.82 -10.81 -17.55
C ASP A 183 27.06 -11.61 -17.15
N THR A 184 26.84 -12.77 -16.55
CA THR A 184 27.92 -13.68 -16.12
C THR A 184 28.60 -14.38 -17.31
N ASP A 185 28.25 -14.01 -18.55
CA ASP A 185 28.65 -14.70 -19.78
C ASP A 185 29.93 -14.14 -20.44
N THR A 186 30.69 -13.26 -19.78
CA THR A 186 31.89 -12.63 -20.38
C THR A 186 33.23 -13.08 -19.80
N THR A 187 33.29 -14.20 -19.05
CA THR A 187 34.58 -14.68 -18.48
C THR A 187 34.88 -16.16 -18.71
N GLN A 188 34.52 -16.73 -19.85
CA GLN A 188 35.07 -18.01 -20.32
C GLN A 188 35.25 -17.98 -21.84
N GLU A 189 36.35 -17.38 -22.31
CA GLU A 189 37.11 -17.79 -23.51
C GLU A 189 38.16 -16.72 -23.81
N GLU A 190 39.31 -16.79 -23.11
CA GLU A 190 40.62 -16.36 -23.63
C GLU A 190 41.70 -16.66 -22.58
N ARG A 191 41.88 -17.94 -22.26
CA ARG A 191 43.16 -18.42 -21.73
C ARG A 191 43.50 -19.79 -22.34
N LEU A 192 44.37 -19.68 -23.36
CA LEU A 192 45.37 -20.64 -23.85
C LEU A 192 44.90 -21.82 -24.70
#